data_AF-A0A931Z037-F1
#
_entry.id   AF-A0A931Z037-F1
#
_cell.length_a   1.000
_cell.length_b   1.000
_cell.length_c   1.000
_cell.angle_alpha   90.00
_cell.angle_beta   90.00
_cell.angle_gamma   90.00
#
_symmetry.space_group_name_H-M   'P 1'
#
loop_
_entity.id
_entity.type
_entity.pdbx_description
1 polymer ?
#
loop_
_entity_poly.entity_id
_entity_poly.type
_entity_poly.pdbx_seq_one_letter_code
_entity_poly.pdbx_strand_id
1 'polypeptide(L)'
;MIARGDLDRAVSALQPAGFRPAGRPMPVAGGRLEIQRLTKIEGTDLLPLDLLIPTDPALTALIADRASLSVEGRQVQVIGLAALRTLKRLRGSALDRADLEALGPE
;
A
#
# COMPACT_ATOMS: atom_id res chain seq x y z
N MET A 1 1.58 2.13 -2.03
CA MET A 1 0.45 2.80 -2.72
C MET A 1 0.95 3.33 -4.05
N ILE A 2 0.18 3.14 -5.12
CA ILE A 2 0.55 3.51 -6.50
C ILE A 2 -0.58 4.29 -7.17
N ALA A 3 -0.29 5.05 -8.22
CA ALA A 3 -1.32 5.68 -9.02
C ALA A 3 -2.06 4.64 -9.87
N ARG A 4 -3.33 4.88 -10.19
CA ARG A 4 -4.14 3.96 -11.01
C ARG A 4 -3.51 3.65 -12.37
N GLY A 5 -2.96 4.67 -13.03
CA GLY A 5 -2.29 4.51 -14.33
C GLY A 5 -1.01 3.67 -14.28
N ASP A 6 -0.45 3.43 -13.10
CA ASP A 6 0.77 2.63 -12.92
C ASP A 6 0.49 1.16 -12.61
N LEU A 7 -0.78 0.74 -12.50
CA LEU A 7 -1.15 -0.62 -12.08
C LEU A 7 -0.48 -1.69 -12.95
N ASP A 8 -0.69 -1.63 -14.26
CA ASP A 8 -0.17 -2.64 -15.19
C ASP A 8 1.37 -2.68 -15.17
N ARG A 9 2.00 -1.51 -15.09
CA ARG A 9 3.46 -1.40 -14.98
C ARG A 9 3.97 -2.02 -13.68
N ALA A 10 3.31 -1.75 -12.55
CA ALA A 10 3.68 -2.31 -11.25
C ALA A 10 3.52 -3.83 -11.23
N VAL A 11 2.42 -4.36 -11.77
CA VAL A 11 2.19 -5.80 -11.88
C VAL A 11 3.27 -6.44 -12.75
N SER A 12 3.56 -5.87 -13.93
CA SER A 12 4.60 -6.38 -14.83
C SER A 12 5.98 -6.39 -14.17
N ALA A 13 6.35 -5.34 -13.42
CA ALA A 13 7.62 -5.28 -12.72
C ALA A 13 7.79 -6.34 -11.62
N LEU A 14 6.68 -6.83 -11.05
CA LEU A 14 6.68 -7.83 -9.98
C LEU A 14 6.61 -9.28 -10.51
N GLN A 15 6.28 -9.46 -11.79
CA GLN A 15 6.19 -10.79 -12.40
C GLN A 15 7.51 -11.59 -12.38
N PRO A 16 8.69 -11.02 -12.67
CA PRO A 16 9.96 -11.75 -12.59
C PRO A 16 10.30 -12.23 -11.18
N ALA A 17 9.79 -11.56 -10.14
CA ALA A 17 9.94 -11.97 -8.75
C ALA A 17 9.00 -13.12 -8.34
N GLY A 18 8.12 -13.57 -9.24
CA GLY A 18 7.19 -14.68 -9.02
C GLY A 18 5.79 -14.26 -8.54
N PHE A 19 5.52 -12.96 -8.40
CA PHE A 19 4.19 -12.48 -8.02
C PHE A 19 3.20 -12.58 -9.19
N ARG A 20 1.96 -12.93 -8.89
CA ARG A 20 0.83 -13.01 -9.83
C ARG A 20 -0.43 -12.40 -9.21
N PRO A 21 -1.31 -11.76 -9.99
CA PRO A 21 -2.61 -11.31 -9.49
C PRO A 21 -3.44 -12.45 -8.92
N ALA A 22 -3.97 -12.26 -7.70
CA ALA A 22 -4.86 -13.22 -7.05
C ALA A 22 -6.34 -13.05 -7.43
N GLY A 23 -6.64 -12.08 -8.31
CA GLY A 23 -7.99 -11.72 -8.72
C GLY A 23 -8.06 -10.29 -9.25
N ARG A 24 -9.28 -9.79 -9.45
CA ARG A 24 -9.54 -8.39 -9.81
C ARG A 24 -9.29 -7.47 -8.60
N PRO A 25 -8.98 -6.17 -8.81
CA PRO A 25 -8.93 -5.20 -7.72
C PRO A 25 -10.22 -5.19 -6.90
N MET A 26 -10.10 -5.22 -5.57
CA MET A 26 -11.23 -5.19 -4.66
C MET A 26 -11.46 -3.77 -4.11
N PRO A 27 -12.67 -3.21 -4.18
CA PRO A 27 -12.96 -1.91 -3.57
C PRO A 27 -13.03 -2.04 -2.04
N VAL A 28 -12.43 -1.07 -1.35
CA VAL A 28 -12.42 -0.96 0.11
C VAL A 28 -12.66 0.48 0.54
N ALA A 29 -12.83 0.72 1.85
CA ALA A 29 -13.03 2.06 2.42
C ALA A 29 -14.15 2.86 1.73
N GLY A 30 -15.30 2.22 1.51
CA GLY A 30 -16.44 2.83 0.80
C GLY A 30 -16.17 3.09 -0.69
N GLY A 31 -15.23 2.36 -1.30
CA GLY A 31 -14.85 2.53 -2.71
C GLY A 31 -13.83 3.64 -2.96
N ARG A 32 -13.26 4.24 -1.91
CA ARG A 32 -12.22 5.28 -2.00
C ARG A 32 -10.81 4.74 -2.27
N LEU A 33 -10.63 3.44 -2.05
CA LEU A 33 -9.42 2.68 -2.36
C LEU A 33 -9.80 1.37 -3.05
N GLU A 34 -8.93 0.89 -3.91
CA GLU A 34 -8.91 -0.49 -4.37
C GLU A 34 -7.64 -1.18 -3.91
N ILE A 35 -7.72 -2.49 -3.70
CA ILE A 35 -6.56 -3.35 -3.46
C ILE A 35 -6.42 -4.33 -4.62
N GLN A 36 -5.33 -4.23 -5.38
CA GLN A 36 -4.89 -5.33 -6.23
C GLN A 36 -3.95 -6.22 -5.41
N ARG A 37 -4.45 -7.38 -4.98
CA ARG A 37 -3.62 -8.39 -4.32
C ARG A 37 -2.83 -9.17 -5.36
N LEU A 38 -1.53 -9.26 -5.14
CA LEU A 38 -0.64 -10.20 -5.78
C LEU A 38 -0.25 -11.28 -4.78
N THR A 39 0.04 -12.48 -5.27
CA THR A 39 0.53 -13.59 -4.45
C THR A 39 1.73 -14.23 -5.11
N LYS A 40 2.67 -14.67 -4.29
CA LYS A 40 3.79 -15.53 -4.67
C LYS A 40 3.79 -16.75 -3.75
N ILE A 41 4.07 -17.93 -4.30
CA ILE A 41 4.35 -19.13 -3.50
C ILE A 41 5.88 -19.32 -3.50
N GLU A 42 6.47 -19.44 -2.32
CA GLU A 42 7.91 -19.70 -2.13
C GLU A 42 8.05 -20.91 -1.19
N GLY A 43 8.38 -22.07 -1.74
CA GLY A 43 8.34 -23.33 -0.99
C GLY A 43 6.92 -23.62 -0.46
N THR A 44 6.76 -23.64 0.86
CA THR A 44 5.46 -23.82 1.53
C THR A 44 4.79 -22.50 1.90
N ASP A 45 5.45 -21.36 1.66
CA ASP A 45 4.95 -20.06 2.09
C ASP A 45 4.12 -19.39 1.00
N LEU A 46 2.99 -18.80 1.41
CA LEU A 46 2.18 -17.91 0.60
C LEU A 46 2.47 -16.47 0.98
N LEU A 47 3.08 -15.71 0.07
CA LEU A 47 3.45 -14.32 0.25
C LEU A 47 2.43 -13.40 -0.45
N PRO A 48 1.52 -12.74 0.29
CA PRO A 48 0.65 -11.72 -0.27
C PRO A 48 1.36 -10.37 -0.38
N LEU A 49 1.08 -9.65 -1.47
CA LEU A 49 1.51 -8.27 -1.68
C LEU A 49 0.31 -7.44 -2.15
N ASP A 50 -0.08 -6.46 -1.35
CA ASP A 50 -1.23 -5.61 -1.65
C ASP A 50 -0.80 -4.29 -2.29
N LEU A 51 -1.20 -4.09 -3.54
CA LEU A 51 -1.09 -2.79 -4.21
C LEU A 51 -2.32 -1.95 -3.87
N LEU A 52 -2.13 -0.94 -3.04
CA LEU A 52 -3.16 0.06 -2.73
C LEU A 52 -3.27 1.08 -3.87
N ILE A 53 -4.49 1.26 -4.40
CA ILE A 53 -4.80 2.12 -5.54
C ILE A 53 -5.91 3.10 -5.13
N PRO A 54 -5.61 4.39 -4.88
CA PRO A 54 -6.63 5.37 -4.57
C PRO A 54 -7.54 5.62 -5.78
N THR A 55 -8.84 5.74 -5.51
CA THR A 55 -9.87 6.18 -6.46
C THR A 55 -10.38 7.58 -6.13
N ASP A 56 -10.28 7.97 -4.86
CA ASP A 56 -10.64 9.28 -4.35
C ASP A 56 -9.51 10.30 -4.58
N PRO A 57 -9.78 11.53 -5.06
CA PRO A 57 -8.75 12.55 -5.29
C PRO A 57 -7.95 12.91 -4.03
N ALA A 58 -8.61 13.00 -2.86
CA ALA A 58 -7.91 13.33 -1.61
C ALA A 58 -6.91 12.24 -1.20
N LEU A 59 -7.25 10.96 -1.41
CA LEU A 59 -6.31 9.86 -1.18
C LEU A 59 -5.24 9.76 -2.26
N THR A 60 -5.54 10.17 -3.49
CA THR A 60 -4.55 10.24 -4.58
C THR A 60 -3.44 11.23 -4.26
N ALA A 61 -3.77 12.38 -3.66
CA ALA A 61 -2.78 13.38 -3.24
C ALA A 61 -1.75 12.83 -2.24
N LEU A 62 -2.11 11.83 -1.43
CA LEU A 62 -1.19 11.16 -0.49
C LEU A 62 -0.07 10.39 -1.20
N ILE A 63 -0.12 10.21 -2.51
CA ILE A 63 0.98 9.62 -3.29
C ILE A 63 2.20 10.54 -3.28
N ALA A 64 2.02 11.86 -3.22
CA ALA A 64 3.11 12.82 -3.20
C ALA A 64 3.84 12.88 -1.85
N ASP A 65 3.15 12.53 -0.76
CA ASP A 65 3.76 12.44 0.58
C ASP A 65 4.63 11.18 0.68
N ARG A 66 5.94 11.35 0.51
CA ARG A 66 6.93 10.28 0.47
C ARG A 66 8.15 10.64 1.29
N ALA A 67 8.73 9.63 1.93
CA ALA A 67 10.03 9.69 2.55
C ALA A 67 10.92 8.58 1.97
N SER A 68 12.21 8.86 1.86
CA SER A 68 13.23 7.86 1.49
C SER A 68 13.86 7.31 2.75
N LEU A 69 13.90 5.98 2.88
CA LEU A 69 14.55 5.29 3.98
C LEU A 69 15.59 4.32 3.43
N SER A 70 16.71 4.18 4.14
CA SER A 70 17.70 3.14 3.85
C SER A 70 17.31 1.86 4.60
N VAL A 71 17.06 0.78 3.85
CA VAL A 71 16.77 -0.55 4.37
C VAL A 71 17.81 -1.49 3.79
N GLU A 72 18.63 -2.09 4.65
CA GLU A 72 19.72 -3.01 4.24
C GLU A 72 20.63 -2.41 3.15
N GLY A 73 20.92 -1.11 3.24
CA GLY A 73 21.75 -0.38 2.27
C GLY A 73 21.05 -0.02 0.96
N ARG A 74 19.76 -0.32 0.81
CA ARG A 74 18.94 0.07 -0.35
C ARG A 74 17.98 1.19 -0.01
N GLN A 75 17.82 2.13 -0.93
CA GLN A 75 16.83 3.20 -0.78
C GLN A 75 15.44 2.68 -1.11
N VAL A 76 14.50 2.85 -0.17
CA VAL A 76 13.09 2.49 -0.30
C VAL A 76 12.24 3.73 -0.10
N GLN A 77 11.30 3.95 -1.00
CA GLN A 77 10.29 5.00 -0.87
C GLN A 77 9.13 4.50 -0.02
N VAL A 78 8.87 5.18 1.09
CA VAL A 78 7.73 4.92 1.98
C VAL A 78 6.77 6.10 1.95
N ILE A 79 5.53 5.89 2.37
CA ILE A 79 4.59 6.99 2.57
C ILE A 79 5.06 7.86 3.75
N GLY A 80 4.85 9.17 3.66
CA GLY A 80 5.13 10.07 4.77
C GLY A 80 4.19 9.85 5.96
N LEU A 81 4.54 10.45 7.09
CA LEU A 81 3.82 10.26 8.35
C LEU A 81 2.37 10.78 8.28
N ALA A 82 2.14 11.90 7.58
CA ALA A 82 0.80 12.48 7.43
C ALA A 82 -0.11 11.54 6.59
N ALA A 83 0.40 11.00 5.49
CA ALA A 83 -0.28 9.99 4.70
C ALA A 83 -0.54 8.70 5.51
N LEU A 84 0.44 8.23 6.27
CA LEU A 84 0.28 7.04 7.12
C LEU A 84 -0.85 7.24 8.14
N ARG A 85 -0.86 8.38 8.84
CA ARG A 85 -1.94 8.72 9.80
C ARG A 85 -3.31 8.75 9.11
N THR A 86 -3.39 9.35 7.92
CA THR A 86 -4.63 9.41 7.14
C THR A 86 -5.15 8.03 6.78
N LEU A 87 -4.28 7.13 6.28
CA LEU A 87 -4.66 5.76 5.94
C LEU A 87 -5.06 4.93 7.16
N LYS A 88 -4.38 5.11 8.30
CA LYS A 88 -4.73 4.46 9.56
C LYS A 88 -6.11 4.89 10.06
N ARG A 89 -6.41 6.19 10.02
CA ARG A 89 -7.75 6.70 10.38
C ARG A 89 -8.83 6.18 9.42
N LEU A 90 -8.52 6.09 8.13
CA LEU A 90 -9.45 5.56 7.12
C LEU A 90 -9.84 4.10 7.39
N ARG A 91 -8.89 3.25 7.80
CA ARG A 91 -9.16 1.85 8.14
C ARG A 91 -9.76 1.70 9.54
N GLY A 92 -9.27 2.46 10.51
CA GLY A 92 -9.84 2.58 11.85
C GLY A 92 -9.82 1.30 12.69
N SER A 93 -8.95 0.33 12.39
CA SER A 93 -8.87 -0.92 13.17
C SER A 93 -8.31 -0.67 14.58
N ALA A 94 -8.47 -1.65 15.49
CA ALA A 94 -7.89 -1.55 16.84
C ALA A 94 -6.36 -1.35 16.81
N LEU A 95 -5.68 -2.05 15.90
CA LEU A 95 -4.25 -1.88 15.67
C LEU A 95 -3.93 -0.48 15.13
N ASP A 96 -4.72 0.04 14.19
CA ASP A 96 -4.49 1.38 13.65
C ASP A 96 -4.64 2.47 14.72
N ARG A 97 -5.55 2.29 15.68
CA ARG A 97 -5.68 3.21 16.83
C ARG A 97 -4.47 3.16 17.75
N ALA A 98 -4.00 1.95 18.11
CA ALA A 98 -2.80 1.79 18.92
C ALA A 98 -1.56 2.38 18.23
N ASP A 99 -1.43 2.18 16.92
CA ASP A 99 -0.33 2.75 16.15
C ASP A 99 -0.41 4.28 16.10
N LEU A 100 -1.61 4.87 15.94
CA LEU A 100 -1.79 6.32 15.97
C LEU A 100 -1.44 6.93 17.34
N GLU A 101 -1.76 6.23 18.43
CA GLU A 101 -1.38 6.61 19.79
C GLU A 101 0.14 6.56 19.98
N ALA A 102 0.79 5.48 19.53
CA ALA A 102 2.24 5.31 19.62
C ALA A 102 3.00 6.36 18.78
N LEU A 103 2.43 6.83 17.68
CA LEU A 103 2.99 7.91 16.86
C LEU A 103 2.89 9.29 17.52
N GLY A 104 2.10 9.45 18.60
CA GLY A 104 1.92 10.72 19.30
C GLY A 104 1.03 11.73 18.56
N PRO A 105 0.94 12.99 19.03
CA PRO A 105 0.14 14.05 18.40
C PRO A 105 0.69 14.47 17.03
N GLU A 106 -0.10 15.28 16.30
CA GLU A 106 0.31 15.94 15.05
C GLU A 106 1.19 17.16 15.30
#